data_AF-A0A855N894-F1
#
_entry.id   AF-A0A855N894-F1
#
_cell.length_a   1.000
_cell.length_b   1.000
_cell.length_c   1.000
_cell.angle_alpha   90.00
_cell.angle_beta   90.00
_cell.angle_gamma   90.00
#
_symmetry.space_group_name_H-M   'P 1'
#
loop_
_entity.id
_entity.type
_entity.pdbx_description
1 polymer ?
#
loop_
_entity_poly.entity_id
_entity_poly.type
_entity_poly.pdbx_seq_one_letter_code
_entity_poly.pdbx_strand_id
1 'polypeptide(L)'
;MRVKKVLIYANGGQSVGLGHIVRMISFASYLKGFQIYFVSDNKSRFSAGHDLVKNSGFELVKIQTLDEILEIKAEFLIVDSYDVSAEFFTKSKTKFKKVMCIDDECELEFYDVDYIFNQNLYAKLLPYKTAKRTQKFFEFLCLRDEFLGQNKIHIKNEITDILLTLGGSDDKNLTKKIILSLSEFLKQKNIILHTVIGKAFKFRDEIISFESKNIKCYENAKMVDLMKNCDIAICGLGQTAYELFCLGVPILGLILAKNQENLAKFGSRKGILVSVEDDKILENLQNLNYEKRLAMRKNIDNKFKFRHMSELNFDKIFC
;
A
#
# COMPACT_ATOMS: atom_id res chain seq x y z
N MET A 1 -3.39 1.99 35.93
CA MET A 1 -3.41 0.73 35.13
C MET A 1 -2.05 0.57 34.49
N ARG A 2 -1.52 -0.67 34.39
CA ARG A 2 -0.26 -0.93 33.70
C ARG A 2 -0.45 -0.65 32.21
N VAL A 3 0.41 0.20 31.62
CA VAL A 3 0.43 0.46 30.17
C VAL A 3 0.73 -0.85 29.47
N LYS A 4 -0.13 -1.27 28.52
CA LYS A 4 0.04 -2.52 27.77
C LYS A 4 1.10 -2.31 26.69
N LYS A 5 2.00 -3.29 26.53
CA LYS A 5 3.08 -3.24 25.53
C LYS A 5 2.69 -4.01 24.27
N VAL A 6 2.99 -3.43 23.12
CA VAL A 6 2.79 -4.04 21.80
C VAL A 6 4.14 -4.14 21.09
N LEU A 7 4.48 -5.33 20.62
CA LEU A 7 5.58 -5.53 19.68
C LEU A 7 5.03 -5.49 18.26
N ILE A 8 5.72 -4.76 17.39
CA ILE A 8 5.45 -4.74 15.96
C ILE A 8 6.70 -5.26 15.26
N TYR A 9 6.64 -6.49 14.75
CA TYR A 9 7.71 -7.06 13.95
C TYR A 9 7.47 -6.78 12.46
N ALA A 10 8.39 -6.04 11.85
CA ALA A 10 8.38 -5.75 10.42
C ALA A 10 9.80 -5.47 9.93
N ASN A 11 10.10 -5.88 8.71
CA ASN A 11 11.36 -5.59 8.04
C ASN A 11 11.11 -4.69 6.82
N GLY A 12 12.03 -3.77 6.55
CA GLY A 12 11.97 -2.91 5.38
C GLY A 12 13.31 -2.30 5.03
N GLY A 13 13.61 -2.22 3.74
CA GLY A 13 14.88 -1.73 3.22
C GLY A 13 15.19 -2.28 1.83
N GLN A 14 16.46 -2.50 1.53
CA GLN A 14 16.89 -3.04 0.24
C GLN A 14 16.26 -4.42 -0.02
N SER A 15 15.84 -4.66 -1.27
CA SER A 15 15.17 -5.87 -1.77
C SER A 15 13.75 -6.14 -1.24
N VAL A 16 13.42 -5.71 -0.02
CA VAL A 16 12.07 -5.84 0.56
C VAL A 16 11.19 -4.62 0.26
N GLY A 17 11.81 -3.46 0.04
CA GLY A 17 11.11 -2.18 0.00
C GLY A 17 10.78 -1.67 1.41
N LEU A 18 10.24 -0.44 1.50
CA LEU A 18 9.91 0.21 2.76
C LEU A 18 8.41 0.10 3.11
N GLY A 19 7.63 -0.62 2.31
CA GLY A 19 6.17 -0.70 2.42
C GLY A 19 5.69 -1.18 3.79
N HIS A 20 6.22 -2.31 4.29
CA HIS A 20 5.85 -2.86 5.60
C HIS A 20 6.15 -1.88 6.73
N ILE A 21 7.33 -1.25 6.75
CA ILE A 21 7.70 -0.27 7.79
C ILE A 21 6.77 0.95 7.76
N VAL A 22 6.52 1.53 6.57
CA VAL A 22 5.62 2.69 6.44
C VAL A 22 4.18 2.33 6.84
N ARG A 23 3.68 1.17 6.40
CA ARG A 23 2.37 0.65 6.79
C ARG A 23 2.27 0.47 8.29
N MET A 24 3.30 -0.11 8.92
CA MET A 24 3.29 -0.39 10.34
C MET A 24 3.50 0.86 11.22
N ILE A 25 4.23 1.86 10.74
CA ILE A 25 4.28 3.19 11.37
C ILE A 25 2.90 3.83 11.36
N SER A 26 2.18 3.77 10.22
CA SER A 26 0.78 4.21 10.17
C SER A 26 -0.07 3.39 11.13
N PHE A 27 0.07 2.06 11.12
CA PHE A 27 -0.69 1.18 12.02
C PHE A 27 -0.50 1.54 13.49
N ALA A 28 0.75 1.80 13.90
CA ALA A 28 1.11 2.17 15.25
C ALA A 28 0.44 3.48 15.72
N SER A 29 0.16 4.43 14.82
CA SER A 29 -0.50 5.70 15.18
C SER A 29 -1.93 5.51 15.72
N TYR A 30 -2.59 4.39 15.36
CA TYR A 30 -3.93 4.04 15.83
C TYR A 30 -3.95 3.31 17.17
N LEU A 31 -2.79 2.86 17.67
CA LEU A 31 -2.65 2.17 18.95
C LEU A 31 -2.41 3.17 20.09
N LYS A 32 -3.24 4.21 20.17
CA LYS A 32 -3.16 5.24 21.22
C LYS A 32 -3.36 4.59 22.60
N GLY A 33 -2.49 4.93 23.55
CA GLY A 33 -2.53 4.38 24.92
C GLY A 33 -1.73 3.09 25.12
N PHE A 34 -1.14 2.52 24.06
CA PHE A 34 -0.22 1.39 24.13
C PHE A 34 1.24 1.88 24.11
N GLN A 35 2.15 1.14 24.74
CA GLN A 35 3.58 1.33 24.58
C GLN A 35 4.07 0.45 23.43
N ILE A 36 4.57 1.06 22.36
CA ILE A 36 4.87 0.37 21.10
C ILE A 36 6.38 0.21 20.94
N TYR A 37 6.82 -1.00 20.64
CA TYR A 37 8.19 -1.32 20.29
C TYR A 37 8.22 -1.99 18.93
N PHE A 38 8.96 -1.40 17.99
CA PHE A 38 9.25 -2.05 16.72
C PHE A 38 10.37 -3.06 16.92
N VAL A 39 10.25 -4.18 16.21
CA VAL A 39 11.27 -5.22 16.15
C VAL A 39 11.61 -5.47 14.68
N SER A 40 12.90 -5.52 14.38
CA SER A 40 13.39 -5.77 13.01
C SER A 40 14.72 -6.54 13.05
N ASP A 41 15.01 -7.32 12.01
CA ASP A 41 16.28 -8.03 11.91
C ASP A 41 17.44 -7.03 11.89
N ASN A 42 18.51 -7.37 12.59
CA ASN A 42 19.75 -6.61 12.63
C ASN A 42 20.61 -6.83 11.37
N LYS A 43 20.04 -6.50 10.20
CA LYS A 43 20.72 -6.63 8.91
C LYS A 43 20.93 -5.25 8.30
N SER A 44 22.12 -5.00 7.75
CA SER A 44 22.48 -3.72 7.13
C SER A 44 21.51 -3.30 6.01
N ARG A 45 20.99 -4.28 5.26
CA ARG A 45 19.97 -4.07 4.22
C ARG A 45 18.67 -3.42 4.73
N PHE A 46 18.39 -3.47 6.03
CA PHE A 46 17.20 -2.89 6.66
C PHE A 46 17.46 -1.56 7.40
N SER A 47 18.67 -1.00 7.29
CA SER A 47 19.05 0.28 7.89
C SER A 47 18.07 1.41 7.58
N ALA A 48 17.67 1.57 6.32
CA ALA A 48 16.69 2.59 5.93
C ALA A 48 15.33 2.43 6.64
N GLY A 49 14.87 1.20 6.86
CA GLY A 49 13.67 0.93 7.65
C GLY A 49 13.87 1.23 9.14
N HIS A 50 15.04 0.88 9.70
CA HIS A 50 15.41 1.21 11.08
C HIS A 50 15.40 2.70 11.33
N ASP A 51 15.95 3.49 10.40
CA ASP A 51 16.00 4.94 10.49
C ASP A 51 14.59 5.55 10.40
N LEU A 52 13.73 5.04 9.51
CA LEU A 52 12.34 5.50 9.43
C LEU A 52 11.55 5.28 10.72
N VAL A 53 11.71 4.11 11.36
CA VAL A 53 11.05 3.81 12.65
C VAL A 53 11.50 4.81 13.72
N LYS A 54 12.81 5.02 13.86
CA LYS A 54 13.38 5.94 14.84
C LYS A 54 12.97 7.40 14.57
N ASN A 55 13.04 7.83 13.32
CA ASN A 55 12.65 9.18 12.91
C ASN A 55 11.15 9.44 13.10
N SER A 56 10.33 8.38 13.15
CA SER A 56 8.90 8.45 13.47
C SER A 56 8.62 8.45 14.98
N GLY A 57 9.67 8.44 15.82
CA GLY A 57 9.55 8.52 17.27
C GLY A 57 9.30 7.19 17.98
N PHE A 58 9.42 6.05 17.29
CA PHE A 58 9.23 4.75 17.89
C PHE A 58 10.53 4.11 18.37
N GLU A 59 10.45 3.36 19.47
CA GLU A 59 11.54 2.52 19.94
C GLU A 59 11.77 1.33 19.00
N LEU A 60 13.03 1.02 18.70
CA LEU A 60 13.43 -0.09 17.83
C LEU A 60 14.32 -1.07 18.58
N VAL A 61 13.90 -2.33 18.62
CA VAL A 61 14.68 -3.48 19.06
C VAL A 61 15.19 -4.21 17.82
N LYS A 62 16.49 -4.48 17.75
CA LYS A 62 17.09 -5.26 16.67
C LYS A 62 17.37 -6.68 17.14
N ILE A 63 16.95 -7.67 16.36
CA ILE A 63 17.11 -9.10 16.67
C ILE A 63 18.02 -9.79 15.64
N GLN A 64 18.70 -10.87 16.00
CA GLN A 64 19.49 -11.65 15.04
C GLN A 64 18.66 -12.79 14.45
N THR A 65 17.78 -13.37 15.25
CA THR A 65 16.90 -14.49 14.91
C THR A 65 15.46 -14.18 15.29
N LEU A 66 14.51 -14.72 14.53
CA LEU A 66 13.08 -14.48 14.74
C LEU A 66 12.61 -14.94 16.14
N ASP A 67 13.18 -16.02 16.68
CA ASP A 67 12.82 -16.56 17.98
C ASP A 67 13.16 -15.63 19.14
N GLU A 68 14.08 -14.66 18.99
CA GLU A 68 14.35 -13.65 20.02
C GLU A 68 13.12 -12.80 20.35
N ILE A 69 12.17 -12.67 19.42
CA ILE A 69 10.88 -12.00 19.69
C ILE A 69 10.15 -12.64 20.87
N LEU A 70 10.24 -13.98 21.00
CA LEU A 70 9.54 -14.78 22.02
C LEU A 70 10.08 -14.53 23.45
N GLU A 71 11.23 -13.88 23.57
CA GLU A 71 11.88 -13.54 24.84
C GLU A 71 11.63 -12.08 25.26
N ILE A 72 11.06 -11.25 24.36
CA ILE A 72 10.73 -9.86 24.65
C ILE A 72 9.41 -9.79 25.43
N LYS A 73 9.44 -9.18 26.61
CA LYS A 73 8.25 -9.02 27.46
C LYS A 73 7.27 -7.99 26.90
N ALA A 74 6.19 -8.47 26.30
CA ALA A 74 5.04 -7.66 25.91
C ALA A 74 3.72 -8.46 25.97
N GLU A 75 2.61 -7.74 25.95
CA GLU A 75 1.27 -8.34 25.99
C GLU A 75 0.80 -8.77 24.60
N PHE A 76 1.18 -8.02 23.55
CA PHE A 76 0.70 -8.23 22.19
C PHE A 76 1.83 -8.25 21.17
N LEU A 77 1.63 -9.04 20.12
CA LEU A 77 2.51 -9.12 18.97
C LEU A 77 1.71 -8.85 17.69
N ILE A 78 2.22 -7.96 16.85
CA ILE A 78 1.77 -7.71 15.49
C ILE A 78 2.92 -8.06 14.54
N VAL A 79 2.66 -8.87 13.53
CA VAL A 79 3.67 -9.33 12.56
C VAL A 79 3.27 -8.90 11.16
N ASP A 80 4.14 -8.18 10.48
CA ASP A 80 4.02 -7.80 9.07
C ASP A 80 5.30 -8.21 8.30
N SER A 81 5.37 -9.49 7.90
CA SER A 81 6.50 -10.06 7.19
C SER A 81 6.12 -11.36 6.48
N TYR A 82 6.54 -11.51 5.22
CA TYR A 82 6.39 -12.75 4.45
C TYR A 82 7.30 -13.90 4.94
N ASP A 83 8.38 -13.58 5.67
CA ASP A 83 9.41 -14.55 6.09
C ASP A 83 9.09 -15.21 7.46
N VAL A 84 7.80 -15.31 7.82
CA VAL A 84 7.35 -15.84 9.12
C VAL A 84 6.50 -17.09 8.93
N SER A 85 6.89 -18.19 9.57
CA SER A 85 6.22 -19.48 9.43
C SER A 85 4.98 -19.64 10.31
N ALA A 86 4.10 -20.58 9.93
CA ALA A 86 2.97 -21.00 10.76
C ALA A 86 3.41 -21.53 12.14
N GLU A 87 4.57 -22.19 12.21
CA GLU A 87 5.16 -22.67 13.45
C GLU A 87 5.50 -21.50 14.40
N PHE A 88 6.07 -20.42 13.88
CA PHE A 88 6.39 -19.24 14.68
C PHE A 88 5.14 -18.61 15.29
N PHE A 89 4.05 -18.50 14.52
CA PHE A 89 2.77 -18.00 15.04
C PHE A 89 2.23 -18.88 16.17
N THR A 90 2.31 -20.20 16.01
CA THR A 90 1.91 -21.18 17.03
C THR A 90 2.75 -21.02 18.31
N LYS A 91 4.09 -20.86 18.20
CA LYS A 91 4.97 -20.59 19.35
C LYS A 91 4.63 -19.27 20.03
N SER A 92 4.38 -18.22 19.25
CA SER A 92 4.04 -16.87 19.74
C SER A 92 2.81 -16.86 20.64
N LYS A 93 1.84 -17.73 20.38
CA LYS A 93 0.63 -17.87 21.20
C LYS A 93 0.88 -18.29 22.65
N THR A 94 2.02 -18.91 22.94
CA THR A 94 2.41 -19.26 24.31
C THR A 94 3.03 -18.10 25.08
N LYS A 95 3.50 -17.06 24.38
CA LYS A 95 4.22 -15.92 24.95
C LYS A 95 3.37 -14.64 25.01
N PHE A 96 2.51 -14.42 24.03
CA PHE A 96 1.69 -13.22 23.90
C PHE A 96 0.21 -13.49 24.17
N LYS A 97 -0.47 -12.54 24.81
CA LYS A 97 -1.93 -12.63 25.05
C LYS A 97 -2.69 -12.65 23.74
N LYS A 98 -2.32 -11.76 22.81
CA LYS A 98 -2.86 -11.73 21.44
C LYS A 98 -1.74 -11.61 20.41
N VAL A 99 -1.93 -12.30 19.30
CA VAL A 99 -1.06 -12.25 18.12
C VAL A 99 -1.91 -11.84 16.91
N MET A 100 -1.47 -10.81 16.22
CA MET A 100 -2.06 -10.33 14.97
C MET A 100 -1.07 -10.54 13.82
N CYS A 101 -1.54 -11.16 12.74
CA CYS A 101 -0.82 -11.26 11.48
C CYS A 101 -1.38 -10.22 10.50
N ILE A 102 -0.52 -9.35 9.98
CA ILE A 102 -0.79 -8.53 8.81
C ILE A 102 -0.43 -9.38 7.61
N ASP A 103 -1.43 -9.71 6.79
CA ASP A 103 -1.26 -10.60 5.64
C ASP A 103 -1.85 -9.95 4.39
N ASP A 104 -1.26 -10.26 3.23
CA ASP A 104 -1.71 -9.73 1.94
C ASP A 104 -2.25 -10.84 1.03
N GLU A 105 -1.58 -11.99 0.98
CA GLU A 105 -1.72 -13.00 -0.08
C GLU A 105 -2.09 -14.42 0.42
N CYS A 106 -2.27 -14.62 1.73
CA CYS A 106 -2.64 -15.89 2.33
C CYS A 106 -1.64 -17.03 2.03
N GLU A 107 -0.34 -16.78 2.20
CA GLU A 107 0.71 -17.74 1.79
C GLU A 107 0.94 -18.88 2.79
N LEU A 108 0.59 -18.70 4.08
CA LEU A 108 0.75 -19.76 5.07
C LEU A 108 -0.28 -20.88 4.90
N GLU A 109 0.17 -22.11 5.12
CA GLU A 109 -0.69 -23.30 5.11
C GLU A 109 -1.77 -23.25 6.20
N PHE A 110 -1.45 -22.64 7.36
CA PHE A 110 -2.37 -22.48 8.47
C PHE A 110 -1.99 -21.28 9.34
N TYR A 111 -2.98 -20.50 9.75
CA TYR A 111 -2.80 -19.34 10.63
C TYR A 111 -3.31 -19.64 12.04
N ASP A 112 -2.38 -19.88 12.97
CA ASP A 112 -2.68 -20.03 14.39
C ASP A 112 -2.50 -18.71 15.16
N VAL A 113 -3.33 -17.71 14.84
CA VAL A 113 -3.27 -16.36 15.43
C VAL A 113 -4.61 -15.97 16.06
N ASP A 114 -4.65 -14.87 16.80
CA ASP A 114 -5.93 -14.33 17.27
C ASP A 114 -6.60 -13.48 16.19
N TYR A 115 -5.78 -12.75 15.44
CA TYR A 115 -6.25 -11.77 14.47
C TYR A 115 -5.49 -11.88 13.15
N ILE A 116 -6.21 -11.82 12.04
CA ILE A 116 -5.63 -11.57 10.72
C ILE A 116 -6.15 -10.21 10.28
N PHE A 117 -5.25 -9.32 9.91
CA PHE A 117 -5.58 -8.06 9.25
C PHE A 117 -5.12 -8.16 7.80
N ASN A 118 -6.05 -7.98 6.86
CA ASN A 118 -5.72 -7.87 5.44
C ASN A 118 -6.56 -6.73 4.84
N GLN A 119 -5.86 -5.68 4.43
CA GLN A 119 -6.49 -4.48 3.86
C GLN A 119 -7.02 -4.70 2.43
N ASN A 120 -6.57 -5.77 1.77
CA ASN A 120 -6.85 -5.95 0.35
C ASN A 120 -8.34 -6.16 0.09
N LEU A 121 -8.88 -5.52 -0.95
CA LEU A 121 -10.31 -5.64 -1.30
C LEU A 121 -10.72 -7.08 -1.64
N TYR A 122 -9.75 -7.90 -2.02
CA TYR A 122 -9.93 -9.32 -2.33
C TYR A 122 -9.66 -10.25 -1.14
N ALA A 123 -9.32 -9.74 0.05
CA ALA A 123 -8.94 -10.55 1.22
C ALA A 123 -9.97 -11.64 1.56
N LYS A 124 -11.27 -11.32 1.46
CA LYS A 124 -12.38 -12.26 1.70
C LYS A 124 -12.42 -13.44 0.73
N LEU A 125 -11.78 -13.33 -0.44
CA LEU A 125 -11.71 -14.38 -1.45
C LEU A 125 -10.50 -15.30 -1.26
N LEU A 126 -9.56 -14.91 -0.40
CA LEU A 126 -8.38 -15.72 -0.14
C LEU A 126 -8.74 -16.94 0.74
N PRO A 127 -8.12 -18.11 0.49
CA PRO A 127 -8.49 -19.37 1.13
C PRO A 127 -7.87 -19.52 2.54
N TYR A 128 -8.08 -18.54 3.43
CA TYR A 128 -7.54 -18.54 4.79
C TYR A 128 -7.95 -19.77 5.60
N LYS A 129 -6.98 -20.65 5.86
CA LYS A 129 -7.09 -21.75 6.83
C LYS A 129 -6.63 -21.27 8.19
N THR A 130 -7.54 -21.19 9.16
CA THR A 130 -7.27 -20.57 10.46
C THR A 130 -7.80 -21.41 11.61
N ALA A 131 -7.25 -21.19 12.81
CA ALA A 131 -7.88 -21.69 14.03
C ALA A 131 -9.29 -21.10 14.20
N LYS A 132 -10.22 -21.86 14.81
CA LYS A 132 -11.63 -21.44 14.98
C LYS A 132 -11.80 -20.10 15.72
N ARG A 133 -10.86 -19.75 16.60
CA ARG A 133 -10.87 -18.50 17.39
C ARG A 133 -10.43 -17.27 16.59
N THR A 134 -9.81 -17.47 15.43
CA THR A 134 -9.17 -16.39 14.67
C THR A 134 -10.22 -15.44 14.13
N GLN A 135 -10.14 -14.18 14.52
CA GLN A 135 -10.98 -13.13 13.95
C GLN A 135 -10.26 -12.48 12.76
N LYS A 136 -11.02 -12.13 11.73
CA LYS A 136 -10.49 -11.58 10.47
C LYS A 136 -10.96 -10.13 10.33
N PHE A 137 -10.02 -9.20 10.32
CA PHE A 137 -10.24 -7.79 10.03
C PHE A 137 -9.90 -7.52 8.57
N PHE A 138 -10.92 -7.70 7.74
CA PHE A 138 -10.86 -7.35 6.32
C PHE A 138 -11.63 -6.05 6.07
N GLU A 139 -11.37 -5.42 4.93
CA GLU A 139 -12.05 -4.19 4.47
C GLU A 139 -11.68 -2.91 5.24
N PHE A 140 -10.69 -2.99 6.13
CA PHE A 140 -10.10 -1.83 6.80
C PHE A 140 -8.84 -1.42 6.06
N LEU A 141 -8.80 -0.18 5.57
CA LEU A 141 -7.59 0.36 4.94
C LEU A 141 -6.67 0.95 5.99
N CYS A 142 -5.38 0.65 5.86
CA CYS A 142 -4.30 1.32 6.58
C CYS A 142 -3.67 2.37 5.66
N LEU A 143 -4.36 3.51 5.50
CA LEU A 143 -3.86 4.63 4.69
C LEU A 143 -3.20 5.69 5.58
N ARG A 144 -2.50 6.62 4.93
CA ARG A 144 -2.03 7.86 5.56
C ARG A 144 -3.23 8.75 5.87
N ASP A 145 -3.19 9.43 7.01
CA ASP A 145 -4.28 10.28 7.50
C ASP A 145 -4.73 11.35 6.49
N GLU A 146 -3.82 11.83 5.64
CA GLU A 146 -4.12 12.85 4.63
C GLU A 146 -5.16 12.42 3.58
N PHE A 147 -5.35 11.11 3.37
CA PHE A 147 -6.36 10.57 2.45
C PHE A 147 -7.74 10.41 3.08
N LEU A 148 -7.86 10.61 4.40
CA LEU A 148 -9.10 10.39 5.14
C LEU A 148 -10.02 11.60 5.03
N GLY A 149 -11.32 11.31 4.89
CA GLY A 149 -12.35 12.36 4.79
C GLY A 149 -12.23 13.25 3.55
N GLN A 150 -11.37 12.88 2.59
CA GLN A 150 -11.20 13.64 1.36
C GLN A 150 -12.44 13.51 0.47
N ASN A 151 -12.85 14.63 -0.11
CA ASN A 151 -13.83 14.62 -1.18
C ASN A 151 -13.24 13.94 -2.40
N LYS A 152 -14.04 13.07 -3.01
CA LYS A 152 -13.72 12.41 -4.27
C LYS A 152 -13.70 13.41 -5.42
N ILE A 153 -12.89 13.13 -6.43
CA ILE A 153 -12.78 13.98 -7.60
C ILE A 153 -14.10 14.02 -8.40
N HIS A 154 -14.31 15.13 -9.10
CA HIS A 154 -15.29 15.21 -10.16
C HIS A 154 -14.68 14.66 -11.45
N ILE A 155 -15.33 13.69 -12.09
CA ILE A 155 -14.87 13.14 -13.37
C ILE A 155 -15.19 14.16 -14.46
N LYS A 156 -14.16 14.79 -15.04
CA LYS A 156 -14.32 15.69 -16.20
C LYS A 156 -14.69 14.92 -17.47
N ASN A 157 -15.35 15.57 -18.43
CA ASN A 157 -15.70 14.98 -19.74
C ASN A 157 -14.45 14.52 -20.52
N GLU A 158 -13.45 15.39 -20.60
CA GLU A 158 -12.17 15.10 -21.25
C GLU A 158 -11.07 14.88 -20.20
N ILE A 159 -10.04 14.13 -20.59
CA ILE A 159 -8.83 13.97 -19.77
C ILE A 159 -7.93 15.17 -20.07
N THR A 160 -7.58 15.95 -19.05
CA THR A 160 -6.60 17.05 -19.15
C THR A 160 -5.35 16.77 -18.32
N ASP A 161 -5.48 16.00 -17.25
CA ASP A 161 -4.41 15.77 -16.28
C ASP A 161 -4.28 14.26 -15.97
N ILE A 162 -3.09 13.70 -16.19
CA ILE A 162 -2.78 12.28 -15.96
C ILE A 162 -1.71 12.18 -14.88
N LEU A 163 -1.94 11.38 -13.85
CA LEU A 163 -0.90 11.00 -12.90
C LEU A 163 -0.11 9.80 -13.44
N LEU A 164 1.22 9.85 -13.38
CA LEU A 164 2.11 8.71 -13.58
C LEU A 164 2.93 8.45 -12.31
N THR A 165 2.70 7.30 -11.67
CA THR A 165 3.45 6.91 -10.48
C THR A 165 3.56 5.40 -10.35
N LEU A 166 4.77 4.86 -10.51
CA LEU A 166 5.04 3.42 -10.43
C LEU A 166 5.61 2.99 -9.07
N GLY A 167 5.44 3.83 -8.05
CA GLY A 167 5.94 3.58 -6.70
C GLY A 167 7.39 4.04 -6.50
N GLY A 168 8.07 3.43 -5.51
CA GLY A 168 9.27 4.00 -4.92
C GLY A 168 10.58 3.84 -5.70
N SER A 169 10.77 2.72 -6.43
CA SER A 169 12.06 2.39 -7.05
C SER A 169 12.07 2.38 -8.59
N ASP A 170 10.98 1.96 -9.25
CA ASP A 170 10.90 1.76 -10.70
C ASP A 170 12.20 1.22 -11.32
N ASP A 171 12.67 0.07 -10.81
CA ASP A 171 13.98 -0.49 -11.17
C ASP A 171 14.12 -0.84 -12.66
N LYS A 172 13.00 -0.96 -13.38
CA LYS A 172 12.94 -1.25 -14.83
C LYS A 172 12.86 0.01 -15.69
N ASN A 173 12.86 1.21 -15.10
CA ASN A 173 12.68 2.50 -15.79
C ASN A 173 11.44 2.53 -16.69
N LEU A 174 10.34 1.93 -16.22
CA LEU A 174 9.08 1.89 -16.97
C LEU A 174 8.50 3.29 -17.13
N THR A 175 8.76 4.19 -16.17
CA THR A 175 8.37 5.60 -16.26
C THR A 175 8.86 6.23 -17.55
N LYS A 176 10.13 6.03 -17.93
CA LYS A 176 10.66 6.51 -19.22
C LYS A 176 9.90 5.92 -20.40
N LYS A 177 9.71 4.60 -20.43
CA LYS A 177 9.00 3.92 -21.53
C LYS A 177 7.59 4.50 -21.73
N ILE A 178 6.88 4.77 -20.64
CA ILE A 178 5.53 5.35 -20.65
C ILE A 178 5.55 6.81 -21.09
N ILE A 179 6.49 7.63 -20.60
CA ILE A 179 6.63 9.02 -21.05
C ILE A 179 6.83 9.08 -22.56
N LEU A 180 7.74 8.25 -23.09
CA LEU A 180 8.03 8.22 -24.52
C LEU A 180 6.81 7.80 -25.34
N SER A 181 6.08 6.75 -24.91
CA SER A 181 4.90 6.26 -25.63
C SER A 181 3.72 7.24 -25.61
N LEU A 182 3.63 8.10 -24.61
CA LEU A 182 2.56 9.10 -24.49
C LEU A 182 2.92 10.47 -25.09
N SER A 183 4.21 10.76 -25.30
CA SER A 183 4.71 12.12 -25.59
C SER A 183 3.99 12.85 -26.74
N GLU A 184 3.71 12.17 -27.84
CA GLU A 184 3.02 12.76 -28.99
C GLU A 184 1.54 12.99 -28.71
N PHE A 185 0.88 11.99 -28.10
CA PHE A 185 -0.52 12.08 -27.69
C PHE A 185 -0.77 13.24 -26.71
N LEU A 186 0.11 13.40 -25.72
CA LEU A 186 0.02 14.49 -24.74
C LEU A 186 0.08 15.87 -25.43
N LYS A 187 0.97 16.04 -26.42
CA LYS A 187 1.08 17.29 -27.19
C LYS A 187 -0.15 17.55 -28.05
N GLN A 188 -0.61 16.54 -28.79
CA GLN A 188 -1.77 16.65 -29.69
C GLN A 188 -3.06 17.00 -28.93
N LYS A 189 -3.25 16.43 -27.74
CA LYS A 189 -4.44 16.64 -26.91
C LYS A 189 -4.28 17.74 -25.86
N ASN A 190 -3.10 18.35 -25.77
CA ASN A 190 -2.74 19.33 -24.75
C ASN A 190 -2.99 18.84 -23.31
N ILE A 191 -2.58 17.60 -23.03
CA ILE A 191 -2.72 16.92 -21.74
C ILE A 191 -1.43 17.13 -20.92
N ILE A 192 -1.56 17.26 -19.60
CA ILE A 192 -0.43 17.31 -18.67
C ILE A 192 -0.25 15.93 -18.03
N LEU A 193 0.95 15.38 -18.14
CA LEU A 193 1.39 14.18 -17.44
C LEU A 193 2.17 14.60 -16.20
N HIS A 194 1.61 14.32 -15.02
CA HIS A 194 2.25 14.52 -13.73
C HIS A 194 3.02 13.27 -13.32
N THR A 195 4.33 13.28 -13.52
CA THR A 195 5.23 12.17 -13.23
C THR A 195 5.81 12.29 -11.83
N VAL A 196 5.50 11.35 -10.95
CA VAL A 196 6.08 11.28 -9.59
C VAL A 196 7.31 10.39 -9.60
N ILE A 197 8.44 10.95 -9.19
CA ILE A 197 9.73 10.27 -9.06
C ILE A 197 9.85 9.77 -7.61
N GLY A 198 9.93 8.44 -7.46
CA GLY A 198 10.09 7.80 -6.16
C GLY A 198 11.47 8.06 -5.54
N LYS A 199 11.54 8.09 -4.20
CA LYS A 199 12.80 8.36 -3.47
C LYS A 199 13.94 7.39 -3.77
N ALA A 200 13.62 6.16 -4.15
CA ALA A 200 14.61 5.11 -4.46
C ALA A 200 14.84 4.97 -5.98
N PHE A 201 14.34 5.90 -6.79
CA PHE A 201 14.41 5.81 -8.23
C PHE A 201 15.81 6.20 -8.75
N LYS A 202 16.47 5.24 -9.39
CA LYS A 202 17.86 5.39 -9.85
C LYS A 202 18.01 6.27 -11.10
N PHE A 203 16.95 6.43 -11.88
CA PHE A 203 16.97 7.14 -13.16
C PHE A 203 16.39 8.56 -13.05
N ARG A 204 16.48 9.17 -11.86
CA ARG A 204 15.91 10.50 -11.55
C ARG A 204 16.22 11.56 -12.60
N ASP A 205 17.51 11.79 -12.86
CA ASP A 205 17.94 12.90 -13.72
C ASP A 205 17.49 12.72 -15.17
N GLU A 206 17.42 11.46 -15.63
CA GLU A 206 16.87 11.12 -16.93
C GLU A 206 15.37 11.47 -17.01
N ILE A 207 14.60 11.17 -15.97
CA ILE A 207 13.17 11.51 -15.95
C ILE A 207 12.95 13.02 -15.92
N ILE A 208 13.74 13.76 -15.14
CA ILE A 208 13.67 15.22 -15.09
C ILE A 208 13.99 15.84 -16.45
N SER A 209 14.89 15.23 -17.24
CA SER A 209 15.21 15.72 -18.59
C SER A 209 14.02 15.71 -19.56
N PHE A 210 12.95 14.97 -19.27
CA PHE A 210 11.71 14.99 -20.05
C PHE A 210 10.73 16.12 -19.67
N GLU A 211 11.05 16.92 -18.65
CA GLU A 211 10.19 18.01 -18.20
C GLU A 211 9.90 19.00 -19.34
N SER A 212 8.63 19.35 -19.49
CA SER A 212 8.15 20.20 -20.57
C SER A 212 6.84 20.90 -20.20
N LYS A 213 6.15 21.49 -21.18
CA LYS A 213 4.80 22.02 -20.96
C LYS A 213 3.77 20.92 -20.65
N ASN A 214 3.94 19.73 -21.22
CA ASN A 214 3.00 18.59 -21.11
C ASN A 214 3.48 17.50 -20.14
N ILE A 215 4.70 17.59 -19.61
CA ILE A 215 5.25 16.63 -18.65
C ILE A 215 5.80 17.42 -17.47
N LYS A 216 5.31 17.13 -16.27
CA LYS A 216 5.73 17.75 -15.02
C LYS A 216 6.30 16.69 -14.09
N CYS A 217 7.50 16.92 -13.58
CA CYS A 217 8.19 15.99 -12.71
C CYS A 217 8.08 16.44 -11.27
N TYR A 218 7.76 15.52 -10.37
CA TYR A 218 7.59 15.81 -8.95
C TYR A 218 8.41 14.87 -8.09
N GLU A 219 9.08 15.45 -7.11
CA GLU A 219 9.74 14.74 -6.02
C GLU A 219 9.10 15.16 -4.71
N ASN A 220 8.89 14.21 -3.79
CA ASN A 220 8.29 14.47 -2.47
C ASN A 220 6.95 15.24 -2.55
N ALA A 221 6.14 14.98 -3.57
CA ALA A 221 4.86 15.65 -3.77
C ALA A 221 3.90 15.39 -2.60
N LYS A 222 3.04 16.37 -2.31
CA LYS A 222 1.82 16.15 -1.52
C LYS A 222 0.85 15.33 -2.38
N MET A 223 0.92 14.01 -2.22
CA MET A 223 0.25 13.06 -3.11
C MET A 223 -1.27 13.26 -3.15
N VAL A 224 -1.91 13.59 -2.01
CA VAL A 224 -3.35 13.84 -1.97
C VAL A 224 -3.76 15.00 -2.88
N ASP A 225 -3.03 16.11 -2.86
CA ASP A 225 -3.34 17.29 -3.67
C ASP A 225 -3.09 17.01 -5.15
N LEU A 226 -1.96 16.36 -5.45
CA LEU A 226 -1.59 16.01 -6.82
C LEU A 226 -2.60 15.04 -7.44
N MET A 227 -2.95 13.97 -6.73
CA MET A 227 -3.93 12.98 -7.19
C MET A 227 -5.29 13.60 -7.46
N LYS A 228 -5.75 14.54 -6.60
CA LYS A 228 -7.06 15.20 -6.76
C LYS A 228 -7.13 16.12 -7.98
N ASN A 229 -5.99 16.58 -8.48
CA ASN A 229 -5.92 17.40 -9.69
C ASN A 229 -5.92 16.55 -10.98
N CYS A 230 -5.75 15.24 -10.88
CA CYS A 230 -5.68 14.34 -12.03
C CYS A 230 -7.04 13.68 -12.34
N ASP A 231 -7.32 13.48 -13.63
CA ASP A 231 -8.56 12.85 -14.11
C ASP A 231 -8.44 11.32 -14.22
N ILE A 232 -7.21 10.81 -14.23
CA ILE A 232 -6.84 9.40 -14.34
C ILE A 232 -5.42 9.21 -13.81
N ALA A 233 -5.11 8.02 -13.30
CA ALA A 233 -3.77 7.61 -12.92
C ALA A 233 -3.30 6.38 -13.72
N ILE A 234 -2.03 6.42 -14.13
CA ILE A 234 -1.24 5.27 -14.57
C ILE A 234 -0.33 4.92 -13.40
N CYS A 235 -0.60 3.79 -12.74
CA CYS A 235 0.14 3.46 -11.52
C CYS A 235 0.39 1.97 -11.31
N GLY A 236 1.33 1.68 -10.40
CA GLY A 236 1.46 0.33 -9.83
C GLY A 236 0.27 0.00 -8.93
N LEU A 237 -0.03 -1.30 -8.78
CA LEU A 237 -1.17 -1.80 -8.03
C LEU A 237 -0.84 -2.13 -6.55
N GLY A 238 -0.14 -1.21 -5.89
CA GLY A 238 0.17 -1.27 -4.45
C GLY A 238 -0.70 -0.33 -3.61
N GLN A 239 -0.14 0.20 -2.52
CA GLN A 239 -0.83 1.17 -1.63
C GLN A 239 -1.40 2.37 -2.37
N THR A 240 -0.67 2.88 -3.37
CA THR A 240 -1.09 3.99 -4.22
C THR A 240 -2.44 3.76 -4.90
N ALA A 241 -2.77 2.52 -5.28
CA ALA A 241 -4.07 2.21 -5.87
C ALA A 241 -5.21 2.41 -4.86
N TYR A 242 -5.00 2.04 -3.59
CA TYR A 242 -5.99 2.24 -2.53
C TYR A 242 -6.20 3.73 -2.21
N GLU A 243 -5.12 4.52 -2.20
CA GLU A 243 -5.19 5.98 -2.08
C GLU A 243 -6.03 6.61 -3.21
N LEU A 244 -5.79 6.18 -4.46
CA LEU A 244 -6.54 6.63 -5.63
C LEU A 244 -8.02 6.19 -5.56
N PHE A 245 -8.32 4.98 -5.08
CA PHE A 245 -9.71 4.56 -4.90
C PHE A 245 -10.46 5.42 -3.88
N CYS A 246 -9.81 5.80 -2.78
CA CYS A 246 -10.38 6.71 -1.78
C CYS A 246 -10.71 8.08 -2.36
N LEU A 247 -9.83 8.61 -3.22
CA LEU A 247 -10.05 9.88 -3.93
C LEU A 247 -10.95 9.75 -5.15
N GLY A 248 -11.26 8.53 -5.57
CA GLY A 248 -12.12 8.28 -6.70
C GLY A 248 -11.47 8.46 -8.07
N VAL A 249 -10.15 8.47 -8.13
CA VAL A 249 -9.40 8.64 -9.38
C VAL A 249 -9.42 7.31 -10.16
N PRO A 250 -9.89 7.29 -11.43
CA PRO A 250 -9.81 6.12 -12.29
C PRO A 250 -8.37 5.64 -12.52
N ILE A 251 -8.17 4.33 -12.66
CA ILE A 251 -6.82 3.73 -12.71
C ILE A 251 -6.62 2.90 -13.97
N LEU A 252 -5.52 3.16 -14.68
CA LEU A 252 -4.81 2.21 -15.54
C LEU A 252 -3.67 1.59 -14.72
N GLY A 253 -3.84 0.34 -14.31
CA GLY A 253 -2.98 -0.33 -13.35
C GLY A 253 -1.95 -1.23 -14.01
N LEU A 254 -0.68 -1.08 -13.64
CA LEU A 254 0.40 -1.97 -14.04
C LEU A 254 0.71 -2.96 -12.91
N ILE A 255 0.87 -4.23 -13.28
CA ILE A 255 1.34 -5.27 -12.35
C ILE A 255 2.87 -5.18 -12.31
N LEU A 256 3.40 -4.56 -11.25
CA LEU A 256 4.85 -4.38 -11.09
C LEU A 256 5.52 -5.52 -10.33
N ALA A 257 4.73 -6.28 -9.56
CA ALA A 257 5.17 -7.41 -8.76
C ALA A 257 4.05 -8.46 -8.63
N LYS A 258 4.43 -9.71 -8.34
CA LYS A 258 3.49 -10.86 -8.27
C LYS A 258 2.35 -10.64 -7.26
N ASN A 259 2.65 -10.03 -6.11
CA ASN A 259 1.67 -9.70 -5.07
C ASN A 259 0.64 -8.63 -5.50
N GLN A 260 0.74 -8.08 -6.71
CA GLN A 260 -0.25 -7.13 -7.26
C GLN A 260 -1.25 -7.81 -8.21
N GLU A 261 -1.03 -9.07 -8.59
CA GLU A 261 -1.89 -9.78 -9.54
C GLU A 261 -3.32 -9.95 -9.01
N ASN A 262 -3.47 -10.20 -7.72
CA ASN A 262 -4.79 -10.40 -7.12
C ASN A 262 -5.61 -9.11 -7.16
N LEU A 263 -5.00 -7.95 -6.87
CA LEU A 263 -5.66 -6.66 -7.03
C LEU A 263 -6.03 -6.40 -8.49
N ALA A 264 -5.13 -6.71 -9.43
CA ALA A 264 -5.38 -6.52 -10.86
C ALA A 264 -6.58 -7.33 -11.35
N LYS A 265 -6.60 -8.64 -11.04
CA LYS A 265 -7.68 -9.57 -11.43
C LYS A 265 -8.99 -9.18 -10.76
N PHE A 266 -8.97 -8.91 -9.47
CA PHE A 266 -10.14 -8.50 -8.71
C PHE A 266 -10.71 -7.17 -9.20
N GLY A 267 -9.85 -6.15 -9.30
CA GLY A 267 -10.25 -4.80 -9.66
C GLY A 267 -10.79 -4.70 -11.08
N SER A 268 -10.17 -5.41 -12.04
CA SER A 268 -10.66 -5.49 -13.41
C SER A 268 -12.03 -6.16 -13.48
N ARG A 269 -12.22 -7.30 -12.79
CA ARG A 269 -13.52 -7.99 -12.71
C ARG A 269 -14.61 -7.13 -12.05
N LYS A 270 -14.25 -6.31 -11.07
CA LYS A 270 -15.17 -5.39 -10.40
C LYS A 270 -15.37 -4.08 -11.17
N GLY A 271 -14.60 -3.83 -12.22
CA GLY A 271 -14.65 -2.63 -13.04
C GLY A 271 -14.24 -1.36 -12.29
N ILE A 272 -13.31 -1.47 -11.33
CA ILE A 272 -12.78 -0.32 -10.55
C ILE A 272 -11.43 0.18 -11.04
N LEU A 273 -10.76 -0.61 -11.87
CA LEU A 273 -9.51 -0.29 -12.56
C LEU A 273 -9.49 -1.06 -13.88
N VAL A 274 -8.62 -0.65 -14.80
CA VAL A 274 -8.23 -1.46 -15.96
C VAL A 274 -6.77 -1.84 -15.80
N SER A 275 -6.50 -3.14 -15.71
CA SER A 275 -5.14 -3.67 -15.71
C SER A 275 -4.57 -3.60 -17.12
N VAL A 276 -3.36 -3.09 -17.28
CA VAL A 276 -2.71 -2.90 -18.59
C VAL A 276 -1.27 -3.41 -18.57
N GLU A 277 -0.81 -3.82 -19.74
CA GLU A 277 0.62 -3.97 -20.03
C GLU A 277 1.20 -2.61 -20.44
N ASP A 278 2.51 -2.44 -20.30
CA ASP A 278 3.18 -1.16 -20.45
C ASP A 278 3.20 -0.62 -21.90
N ASP A 279 3.16 -1.51 -22.89
CA ASP A 279 3.02 -1.19 -24.32
C ASP A 279 1.55 -0.91 -24.73
N LYS A 280 0.57 -1.24 -23.89
CA LYS A 280 -0.87 -1.05 -24.14
C LYS A 280 -1.48 0.17 -23.47
N ILE A 281 -0.69 0.98 -22.78
CA ILE A 281 -1.18 2.15 -22.05
C ILE A 281 -1.86 3.17 -22.98
N LEU A 282 -1.23 3.55 -24.10
CA LEU A 282 -1.79 4.57 -25.01
C LEU A 282 -3.14 4.12 -25.58
N GLU A 283 -3.21 2.87 -26.06
CA GLU A 283 -4.42 2.27 -26.60
C GLU A 283 -5.57 2.28 -25.56
N ASN A 284 -5.27 1.88 -24.32
CA ASN A 284 -6.27 1.87 -23.24
C ASN A 284 -6.68 3.28 -22.83
N LEU A 285 -5.75 4.22 -22.77
CA LEU A 285 -6.02 5.62 -22.44
C LEU A 285 -6.95 6.27 -23.47
N GLN A 286 -6.71 6.05 -24.76
CA GLN A 286 -7.56 6.54 -25.84
C GLN A 286 -8.98 5.93 -25.78
N ASN A 287 -9.09 4.69 -25.32
CA ASN A 287 -10.36 4.00 -25.18
C ASN A 287 -11.13 4.34 -23.89
N LEU A 288 -10.54 5.10 -22.96
CA LEU A 288 -11.10 5.39 -21.64
C LEU A 288 -11.86 6.72 -21.61
N ASN A 289 -13.03 6.73 -22.26
CA ASN A 289 -13.92 7.88 -22.31
C ASN A 289 -14.55 8.24 -20.95
N TYR A 290 -15.27 9.37 -20.92
CA TYR A 290 -16.00 9.87 -19.75
C TYR A 290 -16.87 8.79 -19.07
N GLU A 291 -17.71 8.10 -19.85
CA GLU A 291 -18.66 7.11 -19.31
C GLU A 291 -17.94 5.94 -18.63
N LYS A 292 -16.83 5.45 -19.21
CA LYS A 292 -16.03 4.38 -18.60
C LYS A 292 -15.38 4.84 -17.29
N ARG A 293 -14.81 6.06 -17.27
CA ARG A 293 -14.22 6.63 -16.04
C ARG A 293 -15.28 6.85 -14.95
N LEU A 294 -16.45 7.35 -15.33
CA LEU A 294 -17.57 7.53 -14.41
C LEU A 294 -18.10 6.18 -13.90
N ALA A 295 -18.17 5.16 -14.74
CA ALA A 295 -18.54 3.81 -14.33
C ALA A 295 -17.54 3.22 -13.33
N MET A 296 -16.22 3.43 -13.53
CA MET A 296 -15.19 3.04 -12.56
C MET A 296 -15.39 3.72 -11.20
N ARG A 297 -15.57 5.05 -11.21
CA ARG A 297 -15.88 5.85 -10.00
C ARG A 297 -17.10 5.30 -9.26
N LYS A 298 -18.20 5.08 -9.98
CA LYS A 298 -19.45 4.51 -9.42
C LYS A 298 -19.26 3.09 -8.88
N ASN A 299 -18.49 2.25 -9.55
CA ASN A 299 -18.18 0.90 -9.08
C ASN A 299 -17.39 0.95 -7.76
N ILE A 300 -16.44 1.87 -7.64
CA ILE A 300 -15.71 2.10 -6.39
C ILE A 300 -16.69 2.48 -5.27
N ASP A 301 -17.58 3.43 -5.52
CA ASP A 301 -18.53 3.92 -4.52
C ASP A 301 -19.57 2.89 -4.08
N ASN A 302 -20.12 2.16 -5.03
CA ASN A 302 -21.26 1.28 -4.78
C ASN A 302 -20.84 -0.09 -4.25
N LYS A 303 -19.65 -0.57 -4.64
CA LYS A 303 -19.20 -1.93 -4.30
C LYS A 303 -18.30 -1.96 -3.08
N PHE A 304 -17.76 -0.82 -2.66
CA PHE A 304 -16.77 -0.76 -1.59
C PHE A 304 -17.10 0.34 -0.59
N LYS A 305 -17.28 -0.08 0.66
CA LYS A 305 -17.22 0.83 1.79
C LYS A 305 -15.81 0.77 2.34
N PHE A 306 -14.98 1.74 1.99
CA PHE A 306 -13.66 1.87 2.59
C PHE A 306 -13.84 2.18 4.06
N ARG A 307 -13.62 1.17 4.90
CA ARG A 307 -13.57 1.38 6.33
C ARG A 307 -12.17 1.79 6.68
N HIS A 308 -12.07 2.75 7.58
CA HIS A 308 -10.77 3.20 8.02
C HIS A 308 -10.33 2.47 9.29
N MET A 309 -9.03 2.25 9.46
CA MET A 309 -8.53 1.55 10.64
C MET A 309 -8.85 2.29 11.95
N SER A 310 -9.07 3.60 11.91
CA SER A 310 -9.56 4.39 13.05
C SER A 310 -10.95 3.99 13.54
N GLU A 311 -11.73 3.24 12.76
CA GLU A 311 -13.02 2.68 13.19
C GLU A 311 -12.85 1.43 14.09
N LEU A 312 -11.65 0.85 14.15
CA LEU A 312 -11.37 -0.27 15.03
C LEU A 312 -11.11 0.23 16.45
N ASN A 313 -11.75 -0.43 17.41
CA ASN A 313 -11.47 -0.21 18.82
C ASN A 313 -10.36 -1.15 19.28
N PHE A 314 -9.11 -0.70 19.18
CA PHE A 314 -7.95 -1.50 19.57
C PHE A 314 -7.90 -1.81 21.06
N ASP A 315 -8.49 -1.00 21.92
CA ASP A 315 -8.63 -1.34 23.34
C ASP A 315 -9.45 -2.62 23.52
N LYS A 316 -10.55 -2.79 22.78
CA LYS A 316 -11.37 -4.01 22.81
C LYS A 316 -10.67 -5.19 22.13
N ILE A 317 -9.99 -4.95 21.00
CA ILE A 317 -9.27 -6.01 20.27
C ILE A 317 -8.10 -6.55 21.12
N PHE A 318 -7.45 -5.68 21.88
CA PHE A 318 -6.34 -6.03 22.77
C PHE A 318 -6.76 -6.05 24.26
N CYS A 319 -8.04 -6.30 24.57
CA CYS A 319 -8.48 -6.65 25.93
C CYS A 319 -8.47 -8.16 26.14
#